data_AF-A0A290QBS3-F1
#
_entry.id   AF-A0A290QBS3-F1
#
_cell.length_a   1.000
_cell.length_b   1.000
_cell.length_c   1.000
_cell.angle_alpha   90.00
_cell.angle_beta   90.00
_cell.angle_gamma   90.00
#
_symmetry.space_group_name_H-M   'P 1'
#
loop_
_entity.id
_entity.type
_entity.pdbx_description
1 polymer ?
#
loop_
_entity_poly.entity_id
_entity_poly.type
_entity_poly.pdbx_seq_one_letter_code
_entity_poly.pdbx_strand_id
1 'polypeptide(L)' 'MSLTLEQIVEETRRWPDDVVAELIDRIVIAKHGGLDADHAEQWGKVAEGRAAESERDPSVLVSGQDVIARIRKVTGQ' A
#
# COMPACT_ATOMS: atom_id res chain seq x y z
N MET A 1 19.41 -23.15 -11.92
CA MET A 1 19.57 -21.80 -12.51
C MET A 1 18.62 -20.88 -11.79
N SER A 2 19.07 -19.71 -11.34
CA SER A 2 18.20 -18.66 -10.80
C SER A 2 17.70 -17.78 -11.94
N LEU A 3 16.40 -17.51 -11.99
CA LEU A 3 15.84 -16.50 -12.89
C LEU A 3 16.37 -15.11 -12.50
N THR A 4 16.68 -14.28 -13.50
CA THR A 4 17.01 -12.87 -13.24
C THR A 4 15.74 -12.04 -13.04
N LEU A 5 15.89 -10.87 -12.42
CA LEU A 5 14.76 -9.95 -12.23
C LEU A 5 14.14 -9.54 -13.58
N GLU A 6 14.99 -9.28 -14.57
CA GLU A 6 14.56 -8.89 -15.91
C GLU A 6 13.76 -9.99 -16.59
N GLN A 7 14.17 -11.25 -16.41
CA GLN A 7 13.43 -12.40 -16.93
C GLN A 7 12.05 -12.53 -16.29
N ILE A 8 11.94 -12.27 -14.98
CA ILE A 8 10.65 -12.28 -14.27
C ILE A 8 9.74 -11.17 -14.81
N VAL A 9 10.27 -9.96 -14.99
CA VAL A 9 9.50 -8.81 -15.50
C VAL A 9 9.04 -9.03 -16.94
N GLU A 10 9.91 -9.53 -17.82
CA GLU A 10 9.52 -9.78 -19.22
C GLU A 10 8.49 -10.89 -19.36
N GLU A 11 8.54 -11.90 -18.48
CA GLU A 11 7.57 -12.98 -18.46
C GLU A 11 6.19 -12.47 -17.98
N THR A 12 6.15 -11.76 -16.85
CA THR A 12 4.87 -11.29 -16.26
C THR A 12 4.16 -10.23 -17.10
N ARG A 13 4.89 -9.48 -17.95
CA ARG A 13 4.28 -8.53 -18.91
C ARG A 13 3.34 -9.18 -19.91
N ARG A 14 3.47 -10.48 -20.16
CA ARG A 14 2.64 -11.21 -21.14
C ARG A 14 1.43 -11.88 -20.49
N TRP A 15 1.31 -11.80 -19.18
CA TRP A 15 0.27 -12.47 -18.42
C TRP A 15 -0.95 -11.55 -18.26
N PRO A 16 -2.14 -12.12 -17.99
CA PRO A 16 -3.31 -11.34 -17.58
C PRO A 16 -3.05 -10.54 -16.29
N ASP A 17 -3.62 -9.34 -16.20
CA ASP A 17 -3.42 -8.41 -15.08
C ASP A 17 -3.80 -9.03 -13.72
N ASP A 18 -4.87 -9.80 -13.67
CA ASP A 18 -5.36 -10.49 -12.47
C ASP A 18 -4.36 -11.55 -11.97
N VAL A 19 -3.72 -12.28 -12.90
CA VAL A 19 -2.69 -13.27 -12.56
C VAL A 19 -1.42 -12.59 -12.04
N VAL A 20 -1.04 -11.45 -12.61
CA VAL A 20 0.10 -10.66 -12.12
C VAL A 20 -0.18 -10.11 -10.72
N ALA A 21 -1.41 -9.65 -10.46
CA ALA A 21 -1.81 -9.19 -9.13
C ALA A 21 -1.70 -10.32 -8.09
N GLU A 22 -2.22 -11.51 -8.40
CA GLU A 22 -2.10 -12.68 -7.50
C GLU A 22 -0.64 -13.06 -7.25
N LEU A 23 0.22 -13.01 -8.28
CA LEU A 23 1.65 -13.27 -8.12
C LEU A 23 2.29 -12.30 -7.13
N ILE A 24 2.00 -11.00 -7.25
CA ILE A 24 2.53 -9.97 -6.37
C ILE A 24 2.09 -10.23 -4.93
N ASP A 25 0.80 -10.52 -4.72
CA ASP A 25 0.27 -10.83 -3.38
C ASP A 25 1.00 -12.02 -2.75
N ARG A 26 1.19 -13.10 -3.51
CA ARG A 26 1.91 -14.29 -3.03
C ARG A 26 3.38 -14.00 -2.71
N ILE A 27 4.05 -13.18 -3.51
CA ILE A 27 5.44 -12.76 -3.24
C ILE A 27 5.51 -11.94 -1.96
N VAL A 28 4.60 -10.97 -1.80
CA VAL A 28 4.52 -10.11 -0.61
C VAL A 28 4.29 -10.97 0.63
N ILE A 29 3.29 -11.86 0.61
CA ILE A 29 2.97 -12.77 1.72
C ILE A 29 4.19 -13.64 2.06
N ALA A 30 4.85 -14.23 1.06
CA ALA A 30 5.98 -15.12 1.29
C ALA A 30 7.22 -14.39 1.84
N LYS A 31 7.41 -13.10 1.51
CA LYS A 31 8.60 -12.33 1.89
C LYS A 31 8.42 -11.50 3.15
N HIS A 32 7.24 -10.97 3.37
CA HIS A 32 6.94 -10.03 4.45
C HIS A 32 5.98 -10.60 5.48
N GLY A 33 5.52 -11.84 5.29
CA GLY A 33 4.32 -12.34 5.95
C GLY A 33 3.08 -11.76 5.28
N GLY A 34 1.93 -12.38 5.51
CA GLY A 34 0.65 -11.75 5.16
C GLY A 34 0.39 -10.50 5.99
N LEU A 35 -0.88 -10.11 6.11
CA LEU A 35 -1.26 -9.17 7.17
C LEU A 35 -0.98 -9.85 8.51
N ASP A 36 0.19 -9.56 9.07
CA ASP A 36 0.54 -9.93 10.42
C ASP A 36 -0.50 -9.32 11.36
N ALA A 37 -1.11 -10.17 12.18
CA ALA A 37 -2.21 -9.76 13.05
C ALA A 37 -1.77 -8.63 14.00
N ASP A 38 -0.49 -8.65 14.41
CA ASP A 38 0.09 -7.60 15.25
C ASP A 38 0.21 -6.27 14.49
N HIS A 39 0.64 -6.30 13.21
CA HIS A 39 0.65 -5.11 12.37
C HIS A 39 -0.75 -4.57 12.10
N ALA A 40 -1.73 -5.45 11.86
CA ALA A 40 -3.11 -5.06 11.67
C ALA A 40 -3.70 -4.41 12.93
N GLU A 41 -3.42 -4.99 14.11
CA GLU A 41 -3.85 -4.44 15.41
C GLU A 41 -3.19 -3.08 15.68
N GLN A 42 -1.88 -2.96 15.44
CA GLN A 42 -1.16 -1.69 15.59
C GLN A 42 -1.72 -0.63 14.65
N TRP A 43 -2.04 -1.00 13.41
CA TRP A 43 -2.64 -0.07 12.46
C TRP A 43 -4.05 0.35 12.92
N GLY A 44 -4.84 -0.59 13.44
CA GLY A 44 -6.14 -0.31 14.06
C GLY A 44 -6.05 0.73 15.18
N LYS A 45 -5.11 0.56 16.12
CA LYS A 45 -4.91 1.51 17.23
C LYS A 45 -4.56 2.91 16.76
N VAL A 46 -3.71 3.05 15.74
CA VAL A 46 -3.37 4.37 15.20
C VAL A 46 -4.56 4.98 14.44
N ALA A 47 -5.31 4.18 13.68
CA ALA A 47 -6.51 4.66 12.98
C ALA A 47 -7.57 5.16 13.97
N GLU A 48 -7.86 4.39 15.02
CA GLU A 48 -8.77 4.79 16.10
C GLU A 48 -8.28 6.06 16.81
N GLY A 49 -6.99 6.14 17.12
CA GLY A 49 -6.39 7.32 17.74
C GLY A 49 -6.57 8.57 16.88
N ARG A 50 -6.33 8.48 15.57
CA ARG A 50 -6.51 9.60 14.63
C ARG A 50 -7.97 10.00 14.44
N ALA A 51 -8.89 9.03 14.45
CA ALA A 51 -10.31 9.30 14.39
C ALA A 51 -10.75 10.09 15.64
N ALA A 52 -10.38 9.62 16.83
CA ALA A 52 -10.70 10.30 18.08
C ALA A 52 -10.05 11.69 18.19
N GLU A 53 -8.83 11.87 17.68
CA GLU A 53 -8.16 13.18 17.60
C GLU A 53 -8.95 14.13 16.69
N SER A 54 -9.33 13.68 15.50
CA SER A 54 -10.07 14.50 14.52
C SER A 54 -11.48 14.87 14.99
N GLU A 55 -12.13 13.98 15.74
CA GLU A 55 -13.42 14.27 16.39
C GLU A 55 -13.30 15.35 17.47
N ARG A 56 -12.19 15.36 18.22
CA ARG A 56 -11.93 16.33 19.29
C ARG A 56 -11.47 17.68 18.76
N ASP A 57 -10.60 17.67 17.75
CA ASP A 57 -10.06 18.85 17.11
C ASP A 57 -10.17 18.75 15.59
N PRO A 58 -11.27 19.23 14.98
CA PRO A 58 -11.44 19.24 13.54
C PRO A 58 -10.40 20.07 12.77
N SER A 59 -9.62 20.93 13.45
CA SER A 59 -8.58 21.74 12.79
C SER A 59 -7.36 20.92 12.34
N VAL A 60 -7.19 19.69 12.85
CA VAL A 60 -6.15 18.75 12.42
C VAL A 60 -6.46 18.10 11.06
N LEU A 61 -7.70 18.21 10.58
CA LEU A 61 -8.11 17.68 9.30
C LEU A 61 -7.52 18.51 8.14
N VAL A 62 -7.00 17.81 7.14
CA VAL A 62 -6.50 18.42 5.91
C VAL A 62 -7.52 18.22 4.80
N SER A 63 -7.76 19.25 3.99
CA SER A 63 -8.65 19.15 2.84
C SER A 63 -8.18 18.05 1.88
N GLY A 64 -9.12 17.23 1.39
CA GLY A 64 -8.82 16.21 0.40
C GLY A 64 -8.18 16.76 -0.88
N GLN A 65 -8.52 18.00 -1.26
CA GLN A 65 -7.89 18.67 -2.41
C GLN A 65 -6.40 18.96 -2.16
N ASP A 66 -6.04 19.39 -0.96
CA ASP A 66 -4.66 19.66 -0.59
C ASP A 66 -3.83 18.37 -0.52
N VAL A 67 -4.44 17.28 -0.02
CA VAL A 67 -3.83 15.95 -0.03
C VAL A 67 -3.56 15.48 -1.46
N ILE A 68 -4.54 15.58 -2.35
CA ILE A 68 -4.39 15.19 -3.76
C ILE A 68 -3.32 16.04 -4.46
N ALA A 69 -3.30 17.37 -4.23
CA ALA A 69 -2.29 18.25 -4.77
C ALA A 69 -0.87 17.86 -4.31
N ARG A 70 -0.73 17.46 -3.04
CA ARG A 70 0.54 16.97 -2.50
C ARG A 70 0.97 15.64 -3.11
N ILE A 71 0.03 14.70 -3.31
CA ILE A 71 0.32 13.42 -3.98
C ILE A 71 0.84 13.66 -5.38
N ARG A 72 0.14 14.48 -6.19
CA ARG A 72 0.54 14.81 -7.57
C ARG A 72 1.97 15.37 -7.63
N LYS A 73 2.30 16.30 -6.72
CA LYS A 73 3.65 16.86 -6.60
C LYS A 73 4.72 15.80 -6.34
N VAL A 74 4.42 14.77 -5.54
CA VAL A 74 5.37 13.69 -5.22
C VAL A 74 5.47 12.68 -6.37
N THR A 75 4.35 12.37 -7.02
CA THR A 75 4.30 11.38 -8.11
C THR A 75 4.66 11.96 -9.48
N GLY A 76 4.93 13.26 -9.58
CA GLY A 76 5.26 13.93 -10.83
C GLY A 76 4.10 14.02 -11.82
N GLN A 77 2.86 14.05 -11.31
CA GLN A 77 1.63 14.21 -12.10
C GLN A 77 1.16 15.67 -12.10
#